data_AF-A0A9D6Q179-F1
#
_entry.id   AF-A0A9D6Q179-F1
#
_cell.length_a   1.000
_cell.length_b   1.000
_cell.length_c   1.000
_cell.angle_alpha   90.00
_cell.angle_beta   90.00
_cell.angle_gamma   90.00
#
_symmetry.space_group_name_H-M   'P 1'
#
loop_
_entity.id
_entity.type
_entity.pdbx_description
1 polymer ?
#
loop_
_entity_poly.entity_id
_entity_poly.type
_entity_poly.pdbx_seq_one_letter_code
_entity_poly.pdbx_strand_id
1 'polypeptide(L)'
;MNTVADDFLSDLKRLSYNLWWVWNRDARRLFKSIRLALWREFRGNPVPFAKRLKEGDIKEAYSREEIVNLHRKVLGDFDSYMKAKETWFSESSAGANGRSPLLIAYFSPEFGVNEALPIYSGGLGILAGDHLKSASDLGLPLIGMGILYKQGYFIQHIDSHGNQQSSYENHAFDDMPVAPVKTKKGEDLIIGVEFLDRVVFVKVWKAEVGRITLFLLDSDITENRIEDRQLTYKLYGGGEEMR
;
A
#
# COMPACT_ATOMS: atom_id res chain seq x y z
N MET A 1 -4.54 -26.73 -19.11
CA MET A 1 -4.56 -27.02 -17.66
C MET A 1 -4.88 -25.71 -16.95
N ASN A 2 -6.06 -25.65 -16.33
CA ASN A 2 -6.70 -24.61 -15.50
C ASN A 2 -6.44 -23.10 -15.68
N THR A 3 -6.58 -22.57 -16.90
CA THR A 3 -6.51 -21.12 -17.21
C THR A 3 -7.41 -20.24 -16.34
N VAL A 4 -8.63 -20.68 -16.01
CA VAL A 4 -9.58 -19.87 -15.21
C VAL A 4 -9.11 -19.65 -13.77
N ALA A 5 -8.45 -20.64 -13.16
CA ALA A 5 -7.92 -20.51 -11.80
C ALA A 5 -6.70 -19.58 -11.76
N ASP A 6 -5.85 -19.67 -12.79
CA ASP A 6 -4.68 -18.81 -12.94
C ASP A 6 -5.09 -17.35 -13.20
N ASP A 7 -6.08 -17.12 -14.06
CA ASP A 7 -6.66 -15.80 -14.32
C ASP A 7 -7.24 -15.18 -13.04
N PHE A 8 -8.03 -15.95 -12.28
CA PHE A 8 -8.60 -15.48 -11.01
C PHE A 8 -7.53 -15.12 -9.99
N LEU A 9 -6.48 -15.93 -9.85
CA LEU A 9 -5.39 -15.62 -8.93
C LEU A 9 -4.60 -14.38 -9.34
N SER A 10 -4.39 -14.20 -10.66
CA SER A 10 -3.78 -12.99 -11.22
C SER A 10 -4.61 -11.74 -10.90
N ASP A 11 -5.93 -11.82 -11.06
CA ASP A 11 -6.86 -10.74 -10.75
C ASP A 11 -6.88 -10.40 -9.26
N LEU A 12 -6.91 -11.42 -8.39
CA LEU A 12 -6.79 -11.22 -6.94
C LEU A 12 -5.46 -10.57 -6.57
N LYS A 13 -4.35 -10.99 -7.18
CA LYS A 13 -3.04 -10.38 -6.96
C LYS A 13 -3.06 -8.91 -7.38
N ARG A 14 -3.61 -8.60 -8.54
CA ARG A 14 -3.76 -7.23 -9.04
C ARG A 14 -4.57 -6.36 -8.07
N LEU A 15 -5.70 -6.86 -7.56
CA LEU A 15 -6.51 -6.17 -6.55
C LEU A 15 -5.78 -6.05 -5.20
N SER A 16 -4.99 -7.04 -4.81
CA SER A 16 -4.29 -7.05 -3.51
C SER A 16 -3.24 -5.95 -3.39
N TYR A 17 -2.56 -5.63 -4.49
CA TYR A 17 -1.49 -4.62 -4.54
C TYR A 17 -1.98 -3.20 -4.84
N ASN A 18 -3.29 -2.97 -4.96
CA ASN A 18 -3.84 -1.62 -5.06
C ASN A 18 -4.84 -1.36 -3.94
N LEU A 19 -4.53 -0.43 -3.04
CA LEU A 19 -5.28 -0.10 -1.83
C LEU A 19 -6.70 0.45 -2.10
N TRP A 20 -7.13 0.62 -3.35
CA TRP A 20 -8.53 0.92 -3.71
C TRP A 20 -9.54 -0.01 -3.04
N TRP A 21 -9.18 -1.28 -2.81
CA TRP A 21 -10.06 -2.22 -2.10
C TRP A 21 -10.44 -1.73 -0.69
N VAL A 22 -9.64 -0.86 -0.06
CA VAL A 22 -9.86 -0.37 1.31
C VAL A 22 -11.18 0.38 1.44
N TRP A 23 -11.49 1.27 0.49
CA TRP A 23 -12.75 2.02 0.49
C TRP A 23 -13.83 1.42 -0.41
N ASN A 24 -13.52 0.36 -1.17
CA ASN A 24 -14.53 -0.39 -1.93
C ASN A 24 -15.15 -1.54 -1.10
N ARG A 25 -16.47 -1.50 -0.89
CA ARG A 25 -17.18 -2.51 -0.08
C ARG A 25 -17.21 -3.89 -0.74
N ASP A 26 -17.42 -3.93 -2.05
CA ASP A 26 -17.56 -5.18 -2.80
C ASP A 26 -16.22 -5.90 -2.97
N ALA A 27 -15.12 -5.15 -3.13
CA ALA A 27 -13.77 -5.71 -3.14
C ALA A 27 -13.43 -6.39 -1.79
N ARG A 28 -13.74 -5.74 -0.66
CA ARG A 28 -13.59 -6.36 0.67
C ARG A 28 -14.48 -7.58 0.83
N ARG A 29 -15.72 -7.53 0.33
CA ARG A 29 -16.63 -8.68 0.33
C ARG A 29 -16.06 -9.83 -0.49
N LEU A 30 -15.47 -9.58 -1.65
CA LEU A 30 -14.88 -10.60 -2.51
C LEU A 30 -13.81 -11.40 -1.76
N PHE A 31 -12.79 -10.74 -1.19
CA PHE A 31 -11.75 -11.42 -0.42
C PHE A 31 -12.32 -12.23 0.74
N LYS A 32 -13.25 -11.63 1.49
CA LYS A 32 -13.93 -12.27 2.62
C LYS A 32 -14.73 -13.51 2.22
N SER A 33 -15.39 -13.48 1.06
CA SER A 33 -16.26 -14.56 0.56
C SER A 33 -15.48 -15.77 0.03
N ILE A 34 -14.24 -15.57 -0.42
CA ILE A 34 -13.37 -16.67 -0.89
C ILE A 34 -13.06 -17.60 0.27
N ARG A 35 -12.41 -17.10 1.32
CA ARG A 35 -12.04 -17.90 2.51
C ARG A 35 -11.97 -17.05 3.78
N LEU A 36 -13.10 -16.97 4.50
CA LEU A 36 -13.24 -16.11 5.68
C LEU A 36 -12.20 -16.37 6.79
N ALA A 37 -11.88 -17.64 7.06
CA ALA A 37 -10.92 -18.01 8.10
C ALA A 37 -9.52 -17.43 7.82
N LEU A 38 -9.05 -17.59 6.58
CA LEU A 38 -7.75 -17.09 6.13
C LEU A 38 -7.73 -15.55 6.07
N TRP A 39 -8.85 -14.93 5.65
CA TRP A 39 -8.99 -13.49 5.66
C TRP A 39 -8.85 -12.90 7.07
N ARG A 40 -9.43 -13.57 8.08
CA ARG A 40 -9.31 -13.17 9.50
C ARG A 40 -7.91 -13.42 10.06
N GLU A 41 -7.27 -14.53 9.68
CA GLU A 41 -5.89 -14.87 10.07
C GLU A 41 -4.92 -13.74 9.71
N PHE A 42 -5.04 -13.19 8.50
CA PHE A 42 -4.21 -12.07 8.04
C PHE A 42 -4.82 -10.69 8.32
N ARG A 43 -5.77 -10.58 9.25
CA ARG A 43 -6.40 -9.32 9.67
C ARG A 43 -6.94 -8.48 8.50
N GLY A 44 -7.37 -9.14 7.43
CA GLY A 44 -7.88 -8.48 6.23
C GLY A 44 -6.83 -7.86 5.32
N ASN A 45 -5.57 -8.32 5.37
CA ASN A 45 -4.57 -7.99 4.38
C ASN A 45 -4.66 -8.95 3.18
N PRO A 46 -5.01 -8.47 1.96
CA PRO A 46 -5.20 -9.33 0.80
C PRO A 46 -3.89 -9.89 0.21
N VAL A 47 -2.73 -9.28 0.49
CA VAL A 47 -1.43 -9.73 -0.06
C VAL A 47 -1.03 -11.10 0.48
N PRO A 48 -0.82 -11.31 1.80
CA PRO A 48 -0.51 -12.63 2.34
C PRO A 48 -1.70 -13.58 2.20
N PHE A 49 -2.94 -13.08 2.23
CA PHE A 49 -4.14 -13.87 1.94
C PHE A 49 -4.05 -14.53 0.56
N ALA A 50 -3.82 -13.76 -0.51
CA ALA A 50 -3.74 -14.27 -1.87
C ALA A 50 -2.58 -15.25 -2.06
N LYS A 51 -1.42 -15.00 -1.42
CA LYS A 51 -0.27 -15.93 -1.43
C LYS A 51 -0.58 -17.27 -0.76
N ARG A 52 -1.50 -17.30 0.20
CA ARG A 52 -1.79 -18.49 1.03
C ARG A 52 -3.01 -19.27 0.56
N LEU A 53 -3.76 -18.75 -0.41
CA LEU A 53 -4.84 -19.49 -1.06
C LEU A 53 -4.29 -20.75 -1.74
N LYS A 54 -4.97 -21.87 -1.51
CA LYS A 54 -4.70 -23.14 -2.20
C LYS A 54 -5.60 -23.25 -3.42
N GLU A 55 -5.22 -24.10 -4.38
CA GLU A 55 -6.05 -24.37 -5.56
C GLU A 55 -7.46 -24.84 -5.17
N GLY A 56 -7.59 -25.63 -4.09
CA GLY A 56 -8.88 -26.07 -3.57
C GLY A 56 -9.77 -24.91 -3.11
N ASP A 57 -9.19 -23.88 -2.48
CA ASP A 57 -9.92 -22.70 -2.02
C ASP A 57 -10.48 -21.91 -3.20
N ILE A 58 -9.68 -21.79 -4.26
CA ILE A 58 -10.08 -21.13 -5.50
C ILE A 58 -11.22 -21.90 -6.16
N LYS A 59 -11.09 -23.23 -6.31
CA LYS A 59 -12.13 -24.06 -6.93
C LYS A 59 -13.45 -23.99 -6.17
N GLU A 60 -13.41 -24.06 -4.84
CA GLU A 60 -14.60 -23.95 -3.98
C GLU A 60 -15.23 -22.54 -4.04
N ALA A 61 -14.41 -21.50 -4.11
CA ALA A 61 -14.91 -20.15 -4.31
C ALA A 61 -15.57 -19.99 -5.69
N TYR A 62 -14.92 -20.48 -6.75
CA TYR A 62 -15.39 -20.31 -8.12
C TYR A 62 -16.54 -21.25 -8.51
N SER A 63 -16.82 -22.30 -7.74
CA SER A 63 -18.03 -23.11 -7.91
C SER A 63 -19.30 -22.38 -7.45
N ARG A 64 -19.18 -21.26 -6.73
CA ARG A 64 -20.30 -20.44 -6.25
C ARG A 64 -20.55 -19.29 -7.21
N GLU A 65 -21.68 -19.32 -7.92
CA GLU A 65 -22.04 -18.32 -8.93
C GLU A 65 -22.05 -16.88 -8.37
N GLU A 66 -22.47 -16.71 -7.12
CA GLU A 66 -22.42 -15.42 -6.41
C GLU A 66 -21.00 -14.81 -6.41
N ILE A 67 -19.97 -15.62 -6.17
CA ILE A 67 -18.57 -15.16 -6.11
C ILE A 67 -18.06 -14.82 -7.51
N VAL A 68 -18.42 -15.61 -8.52
CA VAL A 68 -18.04 -15.33 -9.91
C VAL A 68 -18.63 -14.00 -10.37
N ASN A 69 -19.90 -13.74 -10.04
CA ASN A 69 -20.57 -12.49 -10.37
C ASN A 69 -19.99 -11.30 -9.58
N LEU A 70 -19.70 -11.48 -8.28
CA LEU A 70 -19.04 -10.46 -7.46
C LEU A 70 -17.63 -10.16 -7.98
N HIS A 71 -16.86 -11.17 -8.35
CA HIS A 71 -15.53 -11.05 -8.94
C HIS A 71 -15.58 -10.20 -10.21
N ARG A 72 -16.44 -10.56 -11.16
CA ARG A 72 -16.61 -9.82 -12.42
C ARG A 72 -17.02 -8.37 -12.17
N LYS A 73 -17.94 -8.14 -11.24
CA LYS A 73 -18.36 -6.78 -10.84
C LYS A 73 -17.19 -5.98 -10.29
N VAL A 74 -16.47 -6.52 -9.31
CA VAL A 74 -15.33 -5.82 -8.66
C VAL A 74 -14.24 -5.48 -9.67
N LEU A 75 -13.90 -6.41 -10.58
CA LEU A 75 -12.94 -6.12 -11.64
C LEU A 75 -13.44 -5.06 -12.62
N GLY A 76 -14.70 -5.14 -13.03
CA GLY A 76 -15.32 -4.14 -13.90
C GLY A 76 -15.31 -2.74 -13.27
N ASP A 77 -15.67 -2.65 -11.98
CA ASP A 77 -15.64 -1.41 -11.21
C ASP A 77 -14.20 -0.87 -11.06
N PHE A 78 -13.25 -1.75 -10.74
CA PHE A 78 -11.83 -1.39 -10.61
C PHE A 78 -11.25 -0.89 -11.94
N ASP A 79 -11.49 -1.61 -13.03
CA ASP A 79 -11.03 -1.22 -14.36
C ASP A 79 -11.65 0.11 -14.80
N SER A 80 -12.95 0.28 -14.58
CA SER A 80 -13.67 1.51 -14.92
C SER A 80 -13.12 2.68 -14.10
N TYR A 81 -12.90 2.48 -12.80
CA TYR A 81 -12.29 3.47 -11.92
C TYR A 81 -10.89 3.86 -12.42
N MET A 82 -10.01 2.88 -12.67
CA MET A 82 -8.62 3.14 -13.04
C MET A 82 -8.46 3.74 -14.44
N LYS A 83 -9.36 3.43 -15.39
CA LYS A 83 -9.29 3.90 -16.79
C LYS A 83 -10.10 5.17 -17.05
N ALA A 84 -10.91 5.63 -16.08
CA ALA A 84 -11.73 6.82 -16.24
C ALA A 84 -10.86 8.03 -16.62
N LYS A 85 -11.15 8.62 -17.78
CA LYS A 85 -10.51 9.85 -18.26
C LYS A 85 -11.30 11.09 -17.85
N GLU A 86 -12.61 10.93 -17.66
CA GLU A 86 -13.56 11.92 -17.18
C GLU A 86 -13.60 11.83 -15.66
N THR A 87 -12.72 12.59 -15.03
CA THR A 87 -12.64 12.79 -13.58
C THR A 87 -13.00 14.23 -13.25
N TRP A 88 -13.33 14.50 -12.00
CA TRP A 88 -13.59 15.88 -11.58
C TRP A 88 -12.43 16.82 -11.94
N PHE A 89 -11.17 16.37 -11.77
CA PHE A 89 -10.01 17.18 -12.12
C PHE A 89 -9.92 17.45 -13.62
N SER A 90 -10.12 16.44 -14.48
CA SER A 90 -10.03 16.64 -15.93
C SER A 90 -11.11 17.59 -16.47
N GLU A 91 -12.28 17.63 -15.83
CA GLU A 91 -13.37 18.55 -16.18
C GLU A 91 -13.21 19.94 -15.56
N SER A 92 -12.41 20.06 -14.51
CA SER A 92 -12.13 21.35 -13.85
C SER A 92 -11.35 22.29 -14.78
N SER A 93 -11.50 23.60 -14.56
CA SER A 93 -10.73 24.61 -15.30
C SER A 93 -9.20 24.46 -15.14
N ALA A 94 -8.74 23.86 -14.04
CA ALA A 94 -7.33 23.55 -13.83
C ALA A 94 -6.84 22.38 -14.72
N GLY A 95 -7.69 21.36 -14.94
CA GLY A 95 -7.38 20.23 -15.83
C GLY A 95 -7.62 20.52 -17.31
N ALA A 96 -8.61 21.36 -17.64
CA ALA A 96 -9.00 21.68 -19.01
C ALA A 96 -8.05 22.65 -19.73
N ASN A 97 -7.27 23.46 -19.01
CA ASN A 97 -6.59 24.64 -19.57
C ASN A 97 -5.22 24.39 -20.24
N GLY A 98 -4.78 23.14 -20.46
CA GLY A 98 -3.61 22.82 -21.29
C GLY A 98 -2.27 23.47 -20.89
N ARG A 99 -2.21 24.16 -19.74
CA ARG A 99 -0.95 24.64 -19.14
C ARG A 99 -0.16 23.42 -18.67
N SER A 100 1.18 23.56 -18.66
CA SER A 100 2.16 22.52 -18.28
C SER A 100 1.58 21.51 -17.27
N PRO A 101 1.71 20.18 -17.50
CA PRO A 101 0.96 19.19 -16.72
C PRO A 101 1.25 19.40 -15.24
N LEU A 102 0.22 19.84 -14.51
CA LEU A 102 0.29 20.00 -13.07
C LEU A 102 0.63 18.62 -12.47
N LEU A 103 1.66 18.57 -11.64
CA LEU A 103 1.98 17.40 -10.83
C LEU A 103 2.20 17.87 -9.39
N ILE A 104 1.45 17.30 -8.46
CA ILE A 104 1.51 17.62 -7.04
C ILE A 104 2.32 16.53 -6.35
N ALA A 105 3.44 16.90 -5.73
CA ALA A 105 4.19 16.00 -4.87
C ALA A 105 3.82 16.25 -3.42
N TYR A 106 3.17 15.27 -2.77
CA TYR A 106 2.72 15.38 -1.39
C TYR A 106 3.64 14.58 -0.47
N PHE A 107 4.44 15.31 0.31
CA PHE A 107 5.38 14.73 1.27
C PHE A 107 4.73 14.61 2.64
N SER A 108 4.81 13.42 3.24
CA SER A 108 4.42 13.19 4.62
C SER A 108 5.30 12.11 5.23
N PRO A 109 5.70 12.24 6.52
CA PRO A 109 6.42 11.17 7.21
C PRO A 109 5.55 9.94 7.44
N GLU A 110 4.23 10.06 7.42
CA GLU A 110 3.29 8.96 7.63
C GLU A 110 2.08 9.00 6.69
N PHE A 111 1.55 7.82 6.33
CA PHE A 111 0.35 7.66 5.52
C PHE A 111 -0.55 6.54 6.07
N GLY A 112 -1.68 6.92 6.64
CA GLY A 112 -2.68 6.04 7.24
C GLY A 112 -3.75 5.62 6.24
N VAL A 113 -3.37 4.80 5.25
CA VAL A 113 -4.32 4.30 4.24
C VAL A 113 -5.13 3.12 4.79
N ASN A 114 -4.43 2.11 5.33
CA ASN A 114 -4.99 0.90 5.93
C ASN A 114 -3.92 0.13 6.72
N GLU A 115 -4.32 -0.72 7.67
CA GLU A 115 -3.44 -1.57 8.47
C GLU A 115 -2.58 -2.55 7.67
N ALA A 116 -2.96 -2.89 6.42
CA ALA A 116 -2.12 -3.64 5.49
C ALA A 116 -0.82 -2.91 5.09
N LEU A 117 -0.76 -1.59 5.30
CA LEU A 117 0.42 -0.74 5.11
C LEU A 117 0.64 0.12 6.39
N PRO A 118 1.23 -0.47 7.45
CA PRO A 118 1.29 0.13 8.79
C PRO A 118 2.40 1.18 8.94
N ILE A 119 2.35 2.24 8.14
CA ILE A 119 3.35 3.33 8.11
C ILE A 119 2.82 4.64 8.72
N TYR A 120 2.01 4.54 9.78
CA TYR A 120 1.41 5.69 10.47
C TYR A 120 1.17 5.43 11.95
N SER A 121 1.03 6.51 12.72
CA SER A 121 0.83 6.48 14.17
C SER A 121 -0.44 7.18 14.64
N GLY A 122 -0.92 8.19 13.91
CA GLY A 122 -2.05 8.99 14.38
C GLY A 122 -2.71 9.87 13.31
N GLY A 123 -3.26 10.99 13.75
CA GLY A 123 -4.13 11.84 12.93
C GLY A 123 -3.47 12.45 11.70
N LEU A 124 -2.18 12.77 11.75
CA LEU A 124 -1.44 13.28 10.59
C LEU A 124 -1.42 12.25 9.46
N GLY A 125 -1.08 11.00 9.78
CA GLY A 125 -1.05 9.90 8.84
C GLY A 125 -2.44 9.60 8.29
N ILE A 126 -3.47 9.54 9.14
CA ILE A 126 -4.85 9.34 8.69
C ILE A 126 -5.26 10.43 7.70
N LEU A 127 -5.00 11.70 8.01
CA LEU A 127 -5.27 12.82 7.10
C LEU A 127 -4.52 12.66 5.77
N ALA A 128 -3.23 12.34 5.82
CA ALA A 128 -2.42 12.14 4.62
C ALA A 128 -2.96 10.98 3.76
N GLY A 129 -3.36 9.87 4.39
CA GLY A 129 -3.97 8.72 3.72
C GLY A 129 -5.31 9.05 3.08
N ASP A 130 -6.18 9.78 3.76
CA ASP A 130 -7.48 10.20 3.24
C ASP A 130 -7.36 11.25 2.14
N HIS A 131 -6.34 12.11 2.18
CA HIS A 131 -5.96 12.96 1.05
C HIS A 131 -5.59 12.12 -0.18
N LEU A 132 -4.80 11.05 -0.05
CA LEU A 132 -4.48 10.20 -1.20
C LEU A 132 -5.74 9.53 -1.77
N LYS A 133 -6.65 9.04 -0.92
CA LYS A 133 -7.92 8.43 -1.36
C LYS A 133 -8.79 9.45 -2.11
N SER A 134 -8.93 10.66 -1.56
CA SER A 134 -9.72 11.74 -2.15
C SER A 134 -9.12 12.23 -3.46
N ALA A 135 -7.79 12.40 -3.51
CA ALA A 135 -7.06 12.75 -4.72
C ALA A 135 -7.22 11.68 -5.80
N SER A 136 -7.19 10.41 -5.41
CA SER A 136 -7.46 9.28 -6.30
C SER A 136 -8.86 9.39 -6.90
N ASP A 137 -9.91 9.56 -6.07
CA ASP A 137 -11.30 9.64 -6.53
C ASP A 137 -11.53 10.82 -7.48
N LEU A 138 -10.96 11.99 -7.15
CA LEU A 138 -11.06 13.21 -7.96
C LEU A 138 -10.19 13.20 -9.23
N GLY A 139 -9.27 12.24 -9.37
CA GLY A 139 -8.34 12.17 -10.51
C GLY A 139 -7.26 13.25 -10.49
N LEU A 140 -6.88 13.73 -9.30
CA LEU A 140 -5.82 14.71 -9.16
C LEU A 140 -4.48 14.11 -9.59
N PRO A 141 -3.62 14.87 -10.30
CA PRO A 141 -2.28 14.44 -10.68
C PRO A 141 -1.35 14.60 -9.47
N LEU A 142 -1.54 13.73 -8.47
CA LEU A 142 -0.80 13.74 -7.21
C LEU A 142 0.04 12.46 -7.08
N ILE A 143 1.25 12.61 -6.54
CA ILE A 143 2.08 11.51 -6.06
C ILE A 143 2.34 11.70 -4.57
N GLY A 144 2.33 10.62 -3.81
CA GLY A 144 2.74 10.62 -2.41
C GLY A 144 4.23 10.32 -2.28
N MET A 145 4.90 10.95 -1.33
CA MET A 145 6.29 10.70 -0.97
C MET A 145 6.40 10.50 0.55
N GLY A 146 6.83 9.32 0.97
CA GLY A 146 6.98 8.97 2.38
C GLY A 146 8.11 7.99 2.65
N ILE A 147 8.10 7.38 3.83
CA ILE A 147 9.12 6.44 4.29
C ILE A 147 8.49 5.07 4.49
N LEU A 148 9.19 4.01 4.07
CA LEU A 148 8.79 2.64 4.34
C LEU A 148 9.43 2.18 5.65
N TYR A 149 8.67 2.23 6.75
CA TYR A 149 9.20 1.82 8.05
C TYR A 149 9.23 0.31 8.21
N LYS A 150 10.35 -0.23 8.70
CA LYS A 150 10.47 -1.66 9.04
C LYS A 150 9.55 -2.04 10.21
N GLN A 151 9.51 -1.18 11.22
CA GLN A 151 8.59 -1.21 12.34
C GLN A 151 7.65 -0.03 12.23
N GLY A 152 6.35 -0.31 12.14
CA GLY A 152 5.31 0.71 12.25
C GLY A 152 5.25 1.30 13.66
N TYR A 153 4.08 1.81 14.04
CA TYR A 153 3.85 2.21 15.43
C TYR A 153 3.76 0.98 16.36
N PHE A 154 3.88 1.21 17.67
CA PHE A 154 3.87 0.10 18.63
C PHE A 154 2.50 -0.57 18.70
N ILE A 155 2.51 -1.88 19.01
CA ILE A 155 1.32 -2.61 19.40
C ILE A 155 1.13 -2.44 20.91
N GLN A 156 -0.03 -1.92 21.30
CA GLN A 156 -0.38 -1.68 22.69
C GLN A 156 -0.90 -2.97 23.33
N HIS A 157 -0.31 -3.35 24.46
CA HIS A 157 -0.83 -4.37 25.35
C HIS A 157 -1.11 -3.74 26.72
N ILE A 158 -2.19 -4.18 27.36
CA ILE A 158 -2.51 -3.79 28.74
C ILE A 158 -2.28 -5.02 29.61
N ASP A 159 -1.38 -4.93 30.58
CA ASP A 159 -1.11 -6.02 31.50
C ASP A 159 -2.21 -6.19 32.56
N SER A 160 -2.10 -7.24 33.38
CA SER A 160 -3.09 -7.53 34.44
C SER A 160 -3.20 -6.44 35.52
N HIS A 161 -2.25 -5.50 35.57
CA HIS A 161 -2.23 -4.38 36.51
C HIS A 161 -2.69 -3.07 35.86
N GLY A 162 -3.11 -3.10 34.58
CA GLY A 162 -3.55 -1.92 33.85
C GLY A 162 -2.41 -1.08 33.27
N ASN A 163 -1.15 -1.55 33.32
CA ASN A 163 -0.04 -0.81 32.73
C ASN A 163 0.04 -1.05 31.23
N GLN A 164 0.41 -0.01 30.50
CA GLN A 164 0.70 -0.10 29.09
C GLN A 164 2.07 -0.76 28.86
N GLN A 165 2.08 -1.76 28.00
CA GLN A 165 3.28 -2.40 27.45
C GLN A 165 3.29 -2.15 25.94
N SER A 166 4.44 -1.74 25.40
CA SER A 166 4.62 -1.50 23.96
C SER A 166 5.48 -2.61 23.36
N SER A 167 4.96 -3.30 22.35
CA SER A 167 5.72 -4.23 21.54
C SER A 167 5.89 -3.70 20.12
N TYR A 168 6.95 -4.14 19.44
CA TYR A 168 7.26 -3.76 18.06
C TYR A 168 7.50 -5.02 17.25
N GLU A 169 6.92 -5.05 16.06
CA GLU A 169 7.06 -6.17 15.13
C GLU A 169 7.73 -5.68 13.86
N ASN A 170 8.73 -6.43 13.39
CA ASN A 170 9.31 -6.18 12.07
C ASN A 170 8.32 -6.66 11.02
N HIS A 171 7.94 -5.78 10.11
CA HIS A 171 7.09 -6.16 9.02
C HIS A 171 7.92 -6.76 7.86
N ALA A 172 7.39 -7.83 7.27
CA ALA A 172 7.88 -8.33 6.00
C ALA A 172 7.27 -7.49 4.88
N PHE A 173 8.08 -6.70 4.17
CA PHE A 173 7.61 -5.88 3.04
C PHE A 173 6.97 -6.72 1.94
N ASP A 174 7.38 -7.98 1.82
CA ASP A 174 6.75 -8.92 0.89
C ASP A 174 5.26 -9.12 1.18
N ASP A 175 4.82 -9.02 2.43
CA ASP A 175 3.42 -9.18 2.84
C ASP A 175 2.64 -7.86 2.87
N MET A 176 3.27 -6.75 2.45
CA MET A 176 2.61 -5.47 2.26
C MET A 176 2.20 -5.24 0.80
N PRO A 177 1.24 -4.34 0.52
CA PRO A 177 0.87 -3.94 -0.83
C PRO A 177 1.89 -2.94 -1.41
N VAL A 178 3.17 -3.29 -1.36
CA VAL A 178 4.29 -2.52 -1.90
C VAL A 178 5.07 -3.33 -2.93
N ALA A 179 5.65 -2.64 -3.90
CA ALA A 179 6.55 -3.25 -4.88
C ALA A 179 7.80 -2.36 -5.05
N PRO A 180 8.99 -2.95 -5.29
CA PRO A 180 10.16 -2.16 -5.63
C PRO A 180 9.94 -1.42 -6.94
N VAL A 181 10.32 -0.15 -6.98
CA VAL A 181 10.40 0.61 -8.24
C VAL A 181 11.60 0.08 -9.01
N LYS A 182 11.41 -0.19 -10.31
CA LYS A 182 12.45 -0.74 -11.17
C LYS A 182 13.01 0.34 -12.10
N THR A 183 14.31 0.29 -12.36
CA THR A 183 14.96 1.09 -13.40
C THR A 183 14.57 0.57 -14.80
N LYS A 184 14.93 1.30 -15.86
CA LYS A 184 14.76 0.84 -17.25
C LYS A 184 15.44 -0.51 -17.54
N LYS A 185 16.42 -0.92 -16.72
CA LYS A 185 17.14 -2.18 -16.85
C LYS A 185 16.51 -3.33 -16.03
N GLY A 186 15.46 -3.06 -15.25
CA GLY A 186 14.80 -4.05 -14.39
C GLY A 186 15.43 -4.21 -12.99
N GLU A 187 16.46 -3.42 -12.67
CA GLU A 187 17.11 -3.38 -11.36
C GLU A 187 16.28 -2.57 -10.37
N ASP A 188 16.44 -2.78 -9.07
CA ASP A 188 15.81 -1.93 -8.04
C ASP A 188 16.32 -0.49 -8.18
N LEU A 189 15.40 0.48 -8.10
CA LEU A 189 15.77 1.89 -8.10
C LEU A 189 16.33 2.25 -6.73
N ILE A 190 17.62 2.59 -6.72
CA ILE A 190 18.34 3.12 -5.56
C ILE A 190 18.82 4.52 -5.92
N ILE A 191 18.58 5.48 -5.03
CA ILE A 191 19.03 6.87 -5.18
C ILE A 191 19.94 7.26 -4.02
N GLY A 192 20.96 8.07 -4.29
CA GLY A 192 21.79 8.67 -3.25
C GLY A 192 21.17 9.98 -2.76
N VAL A 193 21.10 10.16 -1.45
CA VAL A 193 20.64 11.38 -0.78
C VAL A 193 21.80 11.95 0.02
N GLU A 194 22.18 13.19 -0.25
CA GLU A 194 23.16 13.91 0.57
C GLU A 194 22.56 14.14 1.96
N PHE A 195 23.23 13.63 2.99
CA PHE A 195 22.78 13.70 4.37
C PHE A 195 23.99 13.99 5.26
N LEU A 196 24.02 15.20 5.82
CA LEU A 196 25.16 15.73 6.58
C LEU A 196 26.45 15.70 5.75
N ASP A 197 27.45 14.93 6.20
CA ASP A 197 28.78 14.80 5.61
C ASP A 197 28.92 13.54 4.73
N ARG A 198 27.81 12.86 4.42
CA ARG A 198 27.80 11.60 3.66
C ARG A 198 26.64 11.49 2.69
N VAL A 199 26.67 10.44 1.89
CA VAL A 199 25.55 10.04 1.02
C VAL A 199 24.91 8.80 1.62
N VAL A 200 23.60 8.85 1.84
CA VAL A 200 22.78 7.70 2.22
C VAL A 200 22.04 7.21 0.98
N PHE A 201 22.13 5.92 0.70
CA PHE A 201 21.40 5.30 -0.40
C PHE A 201 20.01 4.87 0.05
N VAL A 202 18.98 5.16 -0.72
CA VAL A 202 17.61 4.69 -0.41
C VAL A 202 17.04 3.93 -1.59
N LYS A 203 16.53 2.72 -1.30
CA LYS A 203 15.73 1.94 -2.23
C LYS A 203 14.33 2.53 -2.28
N VAL A 204 13.82 2.69 -3.50
CA VAL A 204 12.49 3.25 -3.73
C VAL A 204 11.48 2.12 -3.91
N TRP A 205 10.49 2.10 -3.03
CA TRP A 205 9.30 1.25 -3.11
C TRP A 205 8.10 2.08 -3.56
N LYS A 206 7.04 1.41 -4.00
CA LYS A 206 5.76 2.06 -4.30
C LYS A 206 4.58 1.25 -3.79
N ALA A 207 3.56 1.95 -3.31
CA ALA A 207 2.21 1.44 -3.06
C ALA A 207 1.23 2.16 -4.00
N GLU A 208 0.26 1.43 -4.55
CA GLU A 208 -0.81 2.04 -5.35
C GLU A 208 -2.02 2.31 -4.45
N VAL A 209 -2.43 3.57 -4.36
CA VAL A 209 -3.61 4.03 -3.62
C VAL A 209 -4.65 4.51 -4.63
N GLY A 210 -5.39 3.55 -5.19
CA GLY A 210 -6.25 3.82 -6.34
C GLY A 210 -5.41 4.27 -7.53
N ARG A 211 -5.64 5.50 -8.01
CA ARG A 211 -4.91 6.15 -9.11
C ARG A 211 -3.62 6.82 -8.67
N ILE A 212 -3.39 6.97 -7.36
CA ILE A 212 -2.24 7.67 -6.80
C ILE A 212 -1.12 6.66 -6.52
N THR A 213 0.07 6.95 -7.02
CA THR A 213 1.27 6.22 -6.61
C THR A 213 1.90 6.90 -5.40
N LEU A 214 2.06 6.15 -4.32
CA LEU A 214 2.80 6.55 -3.11
C LEU A 214 4.19 5.92 -3.16
N PHE A 215 5.22 6.73 -3.32
CA PHE A 215 6.61 6.30 -3.24
C PHE A 215 7.08 6.30 -1.78
N LEU A 216 7.78 5.24 -1.41
CA LEU A 216 8.25 5.01 -0.04
C LEU A 216 9.74 4.72 -0.05
N LEU A 217 10.49 5.45 0.76
CA LEU A 217 11.95 5.36 0.84
C LEU A 217 12.39 4.39 1.94
N ASP A 218 13.36 3.56 1.61
CA ASP A 218 13.91 2.53 2.49
C ASP A 218 15.45 2.57 2.49
N SER A 219 16.03 2.84 3.65
CA SER A 219 17.48 2.90 3.87
C SER A 219 18.09 1.57 4.33
N ASP A 220 17.28 0.55 4.64
CA ASP A 220 17.74 -0.75 5.14
C ASP A 220 18.28 -1.63 3.99
N ILE A 221 19.37 -1.16 3.38
CA ILE A 221 20.06 -1.81 2.27
C ILE A 221 21.55 -1.95 2.54
N THR A 222 22.17 -2.92 1.86
CA THR A 222 23.55 -3.34 2.11
C THR A 222 24.61 -2.27 1.82
N GLU A 223 24.27 -1.33 0.95
CA GLU A 223 25.06 -0.20 0.47
C GLU A 223 25.30 0.84 1.58
N ASN A 224 24.44 0.86 2.60
CA ASN A 224 24.51 1.78 3.71
C ASN A 224 25.26 1.22 4.91
N ARG A 225 25.82 2.13 5.72
CA ARG A 225 26.33 1.84 7.06
C ARG A 225 25.19 1.35 7.96
N ILE A 226 25.53 0.59 9.00
CA ILE A 226 24.52 0.04 9.94
C ILE A 226 23.67 1.16 10.55
N GLU A 227 24.30 2.28 10.92
CA GLU A 227 23.63 3.47 11.47
C GLU A 227 22.64 4.08 10.47
N ASP A 228 23.01 4.17 9.19
CA ASP A 228 22.16 4.73 8.14
C ASP A 228 20.93 3.87 7.84
N ARG A 229 21.05 2.54 7.98
CA ARG A 229 19.91 1.62 7.86
C ARG A 229 18.85 1.85 8.93
N GLN A 230 19.22 2.47 10.07
CA GLN A 230 18.27 2.75 11.14
C GLN A 230 17.35 3.94 10.83
N LEU A 231 17.68 4.77 9.85
CA LEU A 231 16.91 5.98 9.51
C LEU A 231 15.46 5.67 9.11
N THR A 232 15.22 4.52 8.48
CA THR A 232 13.88 4.05 8.09
C THR A 232 13.42 2.86 8.93
N TYR A 233 14.06 2.58 10.07
CA TYR A 233 13.76 1.39 10.85
C TYR A 233 12.44 1.50 11.59
N LYS A 234 12.20 2.63 12.27
CA LYS A 234 11.05 2.77 13.18
C LYS A 234 10.37 4.13 13.05
N LEU A 235 9.05 4.12 12.90
CA LEU A 235 8.24 5.33 12.93
C LEU A 235 8.33 5.97 14.33
N TYR A 236 8.89 7.18 14.39
CA TYR A 236 9.15 7.92 15.63
C TYR A 236 9.96 7.09 16.66
N GLY A 237 11.17 6.67 16.27
CA GLY A 237 12.07 5.84 17.07
C GLY A 237 12.52 6.43 18.43
N GLY A 238 12.29 7.72 18.67
CA GLY A 238 12.71 8.44 19.88
C GLY A 238 14.18 8.91 19.81
N GLY A 239 14.48 10.04 20.47
CA GLY A 239 15.78 10.73 20.42
C GLY A 239 15.77 12.00 19.53
N GLU A 240 16.58 13.02 19.84
CA GLU A 240 16.64 14.28 19.07
C GLU A 240 17.11 14.08 17.61
N GLU A 241 17.95 13.08 17.35
CA GLU A 241 18.48 12.78 16.01
C GLU A 241 17.51 11.96 15.13
N MET A 242 16.53 11.29 15.74
CA MET A 242 15.52 10.46 15.05
C MET A 242 14.14 11.14 14.99
N ARG A 243 14.09 12.46 15.24
CA ARG A 243 12.85 13.25 15.30
C ARG A 243 12.68 14.20 14.11
#